data_AF-A0A357JBN6-F1
#
_entry.id   AF-A0A357JBN6-F1
#
_cell.length_a   1.000
_cell.length_b   1.000
_cell.length_c   1.000
_cell.angle_alpha   90.00
_cell.angle_beta   90.00
_cell.angle_gamma   90.00
#
_symmetry.space_group_name_H-M   'P 1'
#
loop_
_entity.id
_entity.type
_entity.pdbx_description
1 polymer ?
#
loop_
_entity_poly.entity_id
_entity_poly.type
_entity_poly.pdbx_seq_one_letter_code
_entity_poly.pdbx_strand_id
1 'polypeptide(L)'
;KLEYSMKLHDELHELYELISMLVVIAERKGLKMIIENPYTQPHYLTTYWCIKPSLIDKNRRNDGDYYEKPTQYWFINCQIQNNLDFEPIEFVPKKVISKVKKGEYSVQTQRSMIHPQYARRFIKQYVLEA
;
A
#
# COMPACT_ATOMS: atom_id res chain seq x y z
N LYS A 1 -16.29 -24.66 5.53
CA LYS A 1 -15.20 -24.17 4.64
C LYS A 1 -15.75 -23.49 3.39
N LEU A 2 -16.66 -24.12 2.65
CA LEU A 2 -17.28 -23.52 1.45
C LEU A 2 -18.13 -22.29 1.77
N GLU A 3 -19.01 -22.37 2.79
CA GLU A 3 -19.82 -21.23 3.24
C GLU A 3 -18.97 -20.01 3.64
N TYR A 4 -17.87 -20.25 4.35
CA TYR A 4 -16.89 -19.20 4.68
C TYR A 4 -16.27 -18.59 3.42
N SER A 5 -15.96 -19.40 2.42
CA SER A 5 -15.44 -18.92 1.14
C SER A 5 -16.46 -18.07 0.39
N MET A 6 -17.74 -18.45 0.42
CA MET A 6 -18.82 -17.67 -0.19
C MET A 6 -18.92 -16.30 0.47
N LYS A 7 -18.96 -16.29 1.81
CA LYS A 7 -18.98 -15.04 2.58
C LYS A 7 -17.78 -14.14 2.28
N LEU A 8 -16.58 -14.72 2.17
CA LEU A 8 -15.38 -13.95 1.82
C LEU A 8 -15.47 -13.35 0.41
N HIS A 9 -16.08 -14.05 -0.54
CA HIS A 9 -16.29 -13.51 -1.89
C HIS A 9 -17.28 -12.35 -1.90
N ASP A 10 -18.35 -12.43 -1.10
CA ASP A 10 -19.32 -11.35 -0.95
C ASP A 10 -18.63 -10.12 -0.33
N GLU A 11 -17.85 -10.30 0.74
CA GLU A 11 -17.08 -9.22 1.38
C GLU A 11 -16.06 -8.59 0.40
N LEU A 12 -15.36 -9.39 -0.40
CA LEU A 12 -14.41 -8.88 -1.40
C LEU A 12 -15.12 -8.10 -2.52
N HIS A 13 -16.30 -8.56 -2.94
CA HIS A 13 -17.11 -7.87 -3.94
C HIS A 13 -17.57 -6.51 -3.44
N GLU A 14 -18.12 -6.43 -2.23
CA GLU A 14 -18.52 -5.17 -1.60
C GLU A 14 -17.34 -4.18 -1.50
N LEU A 15 -16.18 -4.65 -1.02
CA LEU A 15 -14.98 -3.81 -0.92
C LEU A 15 -14.49 -3.33 -2.29
N TYR A 16 -14.59 -4.17 -3.32
CA TYR A 16 -14.25 -3.82 -4.70
C TYR A 16 -15.18 -2.74 -5.27
N GLU A 17 -16.48 -2.83 -5.02
CA GLU A 17 -17.43 -1.80 -5.42
C GLU A 17 -17.14 -0.48 -4.71
N LEU A 18 -16.91 -0.52 -3.39
CA LEU A 18 -16.64 0.68 -2.59
C LEU A 18 -15.36 1.40 -3.05
N ILE A 19 -14.25 0.68 -3.24
CA ILE A 19 -13.00 1.31 -3.70
C ILE A 19 -13.15 1.88 -5.11
N SER A 20 -13.89 1.19 -5.99
CA SER A 20 -14.16 1.67 -7.34
C SER A 20 -15.02 2.93 -7.33
N MET A 21 -16.08 2.97 -6.53
CA MET A 21 -16.91 4.17 -6.33
C MET A 21 -16.09 5.35 -5.80
N LEU A 22 -15.21 5.10 -4.82
CA LEU A 22 -14.33 6.12 -4.26
C LEU A 22 -13.39 6.70 -5.33
N VAL A 23 -12.78 5.84 -6.15
CA VAL A 23 -11.91 6.27 -7.24
C VAL A 23 -12.68 7.04 -8.30
N VAL A 24 -13.89 6.60 -8.69
CA VAL A 24 -14.74 7.35 -9.62
C VAL A 24 -15.04 8.75 -9.12
N ILE A 25 -15.30 8.92 -7.82
CA ILE A 25 -15.50 10.24 -7.21
C ILE A 25 -14.21 11.05 -7.26
N ALA A 26 -13.07 10.45 -6.92
CA ALA A 26 -11.78 11.11 -6.94
C ALA A 26 -11.46 11.62 -8.35
N GLU A 27 -11.58 10.77 -9.37
CA GLU A 27 -11.42 11.10 -10.79
C GLU A 27 -12.33 12.25 -11.21
N ARG A 28 -13.64 12.12 -11.00
CA ARG A 28 -14.64 13.14 -11.41
C ARG A 28 -14.43 14.50 -10.75
N LYS A 29 -13.97 14.52 -9.51
CA LYS A 29 -13.75 15.76 -8.75
C LYS A 29 -12.33 16.32 -8.87
N GLY A 30 -11.44 15.67 -9.63
CA GLY A 30 -10.04 16.08 -9.72
C GLY A 30 -9.28 15.94 -8.40
N LEU A 31 -9.73 15.08 -7.48
CA LEU A 31 -9.06 14.87 -6.20
C LEU A 31 -7.82 14.02 -6.41
N LYS A 32 -6.66 14.52 -5.95
CA LYS A 32 -5.41 13.76 -5.91
C LYS A 32 -5.54 12.68 -4.84
N MET A 33 -5.33 11.41 -5.21
CA MET A 33 -5.44 10.28 -4.30
C MET A 33 -4.34 9.26 -4.59
N ILE A 34 -3.76 8.69 -3.53
CA ILE A 34 -2.80 7.60 -3.59
C ILE A 34 -3.36 6.43 -2.80
N ILE A 35 -3.43 5.26 -3.41
CA ILE A 35 -3.92 4.03 -2.78
C ILE A 35 -2.74 3.08 -2.59
N GLU A 36 -2.58 2.54 -1.39
CA GLU A 36 -1.60 1.49 -1.06
C GLU A 36 -2.28 0.13 -0.91
N ASN A 37 -1.71 -0.91 -1.50
CA ASN A 37 -2.13 -2.29 -1.24
C ASN A 37 -0.92 -3.24 -1.21
N PRO A 38 -0.83 -4.17 -0.25
CA PRO A 38 0.21 -5.19 -0.26
C PRO A 38 0.24 -5.98 -1.57
N TYR A 39 1.43 -6.21 -2.11
CA TYR A 39 1.64 -7.07 -3.27
C TYR A 39 1.83 -8.52 -2.83
N THR A 40 0.80 -9.07 -2.19
CA THR A 40 0.75 -10.45 -1.74
C THR A 40 -0.29 -11.23 -2.55
N GLN A 41 -0.02 -12.51 -2.81
CA GLN A 41 -0.99 -13.41 -3.42
C GLN A 41 -2.17 -13.66 -2.45
N PRO A 42 -3.42 -13.74 -2.92
CA PRO A 42 -3.88 -13.53 -4.30
C PRO A 42 -3.97 -12.05 -4.66
N HIS A 43 -3.46 -11.67 -5.82
CA HIS A 43 -3.41 -10.27 -6.26
C HIS A 43 -4.76 -9.75 -6.79
N TYR A 44 -5.81 -9.75 -5.95
CA TYR A 44 -7.19 -9.49 -6.36
C TYR A 44 -7.36 -8.22 -7.21
N LEU A 45 -6.88 -7.07 -6.72
CA LEU A 45 -6.96 -5.81 -7.48
C LEU A 45 -6.12 -5.86 -8.76
N THR A 46 -4.96 -6.50 -8.75
CA THR A 46 -4.12 -6.64 -9.94
C THR A 46 -4.77 -7.55 -11.01
N THR A 47 -5.59 -8.50 -10.59
CA THR A 47 -6.29 -9.45 -11.49
C THR A 47 -7.60 -8.88 -12.01
N TYR A 48 -8.40 -8.25 -11.17
CA TYR A 48 -9.79 -7.91 -11.48
C TYR A 48 -10.06 -6.42 -11.67
N TRP A 49 -9.18 -5.54 -11.17
CA TRP A 49 -9.42 -4.10 -11.27
C TRP A 49 -8.97 -3.56 -12.64
N CYS A 50 -9.73 -2.62 -13.18
CA CYS A 50 -9.43 -2.01 -14.48
C CYS A 50 -8.20 -1.08 -14.45
N ILE A 51 -7.78 -0.64 -13.25
CA ILE A 51 -6.66 0.28 -13.06
C ILE A 51 -5.43 -0.50 -12.62
N LYS A 52 -4.35 -0.37 -13.39
CA LYS A 52 -3.05 -0.97 -13.04
C LYS A 52 -2.31 -0.12 -12.01
N PRO A 53 -1.51 -0.73 -11.12
CA PRO A 53 -0.68 0.02 -10.20
C PRO A 53 0.31 0.91 -10.96
N SER A 54 0.49 2.14 -10.49
CA SER A 54 1.45 3.11 -11.05
C SER A 54 2.88 2.83 -10.58
N LEU A 55 3.03 2.26 -9.37
CA LEU A 55 4.31 1.91 -8.78
C LEU A 55 4.21 0.58 -8.03
N ILE A 56 5.26 -0.24 -8.17
CA ILE A 56 5.42 -1.46 -7.39
C ILE A 56 6.75 -1.38 -6.66
N ASP A 57 6.68 -1.21 -5.34
CA ASP A 57 7.83 -1.34 -4.47
C ASP A 57 7.96 -2.81 -4.07
N LYS A 58 9.01 -3.47 -4.55
CA LYS A 58 9.24 -4.90 -4.26
C LYS A 58 9.72 -5.14 -2.83
N ASN A 59 10.31 -4.13 -2.18
CA ASN A 59 10.86 -4.26 -0.84
C ASN A 59 11.03 -2.91 -0.15
N ARG A 60 10.01 -2.50 0.63
CA ARG A 60 10.02 -1.25 1.41
C ARG A 60 11.20 -1.08 2.37
N ARG A 61 11.86 -2.18 2.76
CA ARG A 61 13.03 -2.13 3.64
C ARG A 61 14.23 -1.44 2.97
N ASN A 62 14.32 -1.52 1.64
CA ASN A 62 15.38 -0.84 0.89
C ASN A 62 15.32 0.68 1.09
N ASP A 63 14.14 1.21 1.44
CA ASP A 63 13.90 2.63 1.68
C ASP A 63 13.61 2.93 3.17
N GLY A 64 14.06 2.05 4.08
CA GLY A 64 14.02 2.31 5.53
C GLY A 64 12.72 1.92 6.24
N ASP A 65 11.97 0.94 5.74
CA ASP A 65 10.85 0.33 6.48
C ASP A 65 11.30 -0.82 7.42
N TYR A 66 10.43 -1.19 8.38
CA TYR A 66 10.66 -2.31 9.30
C TYR A 66 10.60 -3.69 8.62
N TYR A 67 9.76 -3.84 7.61
CA TYR A 67 9.37 -5.12 7.02
C TYR A 67 9.78 -5.20 5.56
N GLU A 68 10.17 -6.41 5.13
CA GLU A 68 10.25 -6.76 3.71
C GLU A 68 8.82 -7.03 3.22
N LYS A 69 8.20 -5.98 2.67
CA LYS A 69 6.81 -6.02 2.20
C LYS A 69 6.76 -5.52 0.76
N PRO A 70 6.47 -6.39 -0.21
CA PRO A 70 6.10 -5.95 -1.53
C PRO A 70 4.79 -5.16 -1.46
N THR A 71 4.72 -3.98 -2.08
CA THR A 71 3.58 -3.07 -2.03
C THR A 71 3.35 -2.42 -3.39
N GLN A 72 2.08 -2.29 -3.75
CA GLN A 72 1.61 -1.60 -4.96
C GLN A 72 0.97 -0.27 -4.58
N TYR A 73 1.12 0.71 -5.47
CA TYR A 73 0.52 2.03 -5.34
C TYR A 73 -0.21 2.44 -6.62
N TRP A 74 -1.38 3.05 -6.45
CA TRP A 74 -2.15 3.68 -7.54
C TRP A 74 -2.20 5.18 -7.29
N PHE A 75 -1.80 5.95 -8.29
CA PHE A 75 -1.86 7.41 -8.27
C PHE A 75 -3.03 7.85 -9.15
N ILE A 76 -4.04 8.44 -8.51
CA ILE A 76 -5.26 8.94 -9.15
C ILE A 76 -5.19 10.45 -9.21
N ASN A 77 -5.38 11.03 -10.40
CA ASN A 77 -5.25 12.47 -10.69
C ASN A 77 -3.94 13.14 -10.24
N CYS A 78 -2.89 12.36 -10.03
CA CYS A 78 -1.56 12.86 -9.72
C CYS A 78 -0.52 12.05 -10.51
N GLN A 79 0.54 12.74 -10.94
CA GLN A 79 1.64 12.10 -11.65
C GLN A 79 2.68 11.65 -10.64
N ILE A 80 3.20 10.44 -10.85
CA ILE A 80 4.32 9.92 -10.08
C ILE A 80 5.58 10.74 -10.37
N GLN A 81 6.24 11.19 -9.31
CA GLN A 81 7.53 11.83 -9.39
C GLN A 81 8.64 10.78 -9.31
N ASN A 82 9.82 11.08 -9.84
CA ASN A 82 11.00 10.21 -9.70
C ASN A 82 12.17 11.04 -9.19
N ASN A 83 11.94 11.78 -8.11
CA ASN A 83 12.93 12.68 -7.55
C ASN A 83 14.10 11.90 -6.96
N LEU A 84 15.30 12.48 -7.04
CA LEU A 84 16.47 11.89 -6.41
C LEU A 84 16.47 12.22 -4.92
N ASP A 85 16.46 11.19 -4.07
CA ASP A 85 16.60 11.34 -2.62
C ASP A 85 17.99 10.90 -2.16
N PHE A 86 18.81 11.89 -1.83
CA PHE A 86 20.18 11.70 -1.33
C PHE A 86 20.27 11.59 0.19
N GLU A 87 19.14 11.60 0.92
CA GLU A 87 19.18 11.41 2.36
C GLU A 87 19.75 10.02 2.71
N PRO A 88 20.66 9.95 3.70
CA PRO A 88 21.19 8.67 4.15
C PRO A 88 20.08 7.84 4.80
N ILE A 89 20.13 6.53 4.58
CA ILE A 89 19.20 5.59 5.21
C ILE A 89 19.73 5.22 6.59
N GLU A 90 19.04 5.64 7.64
CA GLU A 90 19.32 5.21 9.00
C GLU A 90 19.02 3.70 9.17
N PHE A 91 19.75 3.07 10.09
CA PHE A 91 19.56 1.66 10.38
C PHE A 91 18.23 1.41 11.09
N VAL A 92 17.34 0.66 10.42
CA VAL A 92 16.07 0.21 11.00
C VAL A 92 16.14 -1.29 11.32
N PRO A 93 15.88 -1.70 12.57
CA PRO A 93 15.92 -3.11 12.94
C PRO A 93 14.82 -3.90 12.22
N LYS A 94 15.22 -4.99 11.56
CA LYS A 94 14.28 -5.86 10.82
C LYS A 94 13.27 -6.48 11.77
N LYS A 95 11.99 -6.26 11.49
CA LYS A 95 10.89 -6.99 12.15
C LYS A 95 10.44 -8.13 11.26
N VAL A 96 10.19 -9.29 11.86
CA VAL A 96 9.66 -10.46 11.16
C VAL A 96 8.17 -10.55 11.45
N ILE A 97 7.36 -10.56 10.39
CA ILE A 97 5.88 -10.55 10.49
C ILE A 97 5.36 -11.67 11.38
N SER A 98 5.90 -12.89 11.27
CA SER A 98 5.49 -14.05 12.07
C SER A 98 5.84 -13.95 13.55
N LYS A 99 6.75 -13.04 13.93
CA LYS A 99 7.20 -12.84 15.32
C LYS A 99 6.46 -11.69 16.01
N VAL A 100 5.59 -10.97 15.31
CA VAL A 100 4.80 -9.87 15.88
C VAL A 100 3.79 -10.44 16.87
N LYS A 101 3.88 -10.02 18.13
CA LYS A 101 2.94 -10.40 19.20
C LYS A 101 1.98 -9.26 19.48
N LYS A 102 0.80 -9.60 20.01
CA LYS A 102 -0.15 -8.60 20.49
C LYS A 102 0.54 -7.75 21.58
N GLY A 103 0.51 -6.45 21.39
CA GLY A 103 1.01 -5.46 22.35
C GLY A 103 -0.09 -4.44 22.60
N GLU A 104 0.27 -3.16 22.57
CA GLU A 104 -0.69 -2.04 22.62
C GLU A 104 -1.74 -2.12 21.49
N TYR A 105 -1.29 -2.42 20.26
CA TYR A 105 -2.16 -2.58 19.11
C TYR A 105 -2.36 -4.04 18.71
N SER A 106 -3.41 -4.29 17.91
CA SER A 106 -3.62 -5.60 17.29
C SER A 106 -2.44 -6.00 16.40
N VAL A 107 -2.21 -7.30 16.22
CA VAL A 107 -1.15 -7.79 15.34
C VAL A 107 -1.33 -7.28 13.90
N GLN A 108 -2.57 -7.15 13.43
CA GLN A 108 -2.89 -6.60 12.12
C GLN A 108 -2.45 -5.14 12.02
N THR A 109 -2.85 -4.31 12.98
CA THR A 109 -2.46 -2.89 13.04
C THR A 109 -0.95 -2.71 13.07
N GLN A 110 -0.24 -3.48 13.91
CA GLN A 110 1.22 -3.40 14.01
C GLN A 110 1.95 -3.78 12.72
N ARG A 111 1.38 -4.70 11.93
CA ARG A 111 1.91 -5.12 10.62
C ARG A 111 1.60 -4.12 9.51
N SER A 112 0.59 -3.28 9.69
CA SER A 112 0.20 -2.25 8.72
C SER A 112 0.92 -0.92 8.94
N MET A 113 1.44 -0.66 10.14
CA MET A 113 2.22 0.55 10.41
C MET A 113 3.48 0.61 9.53
N ILE A 114 3.76 1.82 9.03
CA ILE A 114 4.88 2.14 8.15
C ILE A 114 5.95 2.89 8.96
N HIS A 115 7.22 2.59 8.74
CA HIS A 115 8.29 3.37 9.36
C HIS A 115 8.27 4.84 8.88
N PRO A 116 8.41 5.84 9.77
CA PRO A 116 8.39 7.26 9.37
C PRO A 116 9.42 7.62 8.30
N GLN A 117 10.61 7.02 8.35
CA GLN A 117 11.65 7.21 7.34
C GLN A 117 11.20 6.77 5.95
N TYR A 118 10.63 5.56 5.83
CA TYR A 118 10.07 5.09 4.56
C TYR A 118 8.98 6.03 4.05
N ALA A 119 8.05 6.43 4.92
CA ALA A 119 6.98 7.35 4.54
C ALA A 119 7.51 8.70 4.03
N ARG A 120 8.53 9.25 4.70
CA ARG A 120 9.16 10.52 4.30
C ARG A 120 9.84 10.40 2.94
N ARG A 121 10.60 9.33 2.71
CA ARG A 121 11.27 9.07 1.43
C ARG A 121 10.27 8.87 0.31
N PHE A 122 9.23 8.07 0.54
CA PHE A 122 8.15 7.86 -0.42
C PHE A 122 7.51 9.18 -0.86
N ILE A 123 7.19 10.06 0.10
CA ILE A 123 6.63 11.38 -0.20
C ILE A 123 7.59 12.23 -1.03
N LYS A 124 8.86 12.30 -0.65
CA LYS A 124 9.86 13.09 -1.39
C LYS A 124 10.12 12.58 -2.78
N GLN A 125 10.24 11.27 -2.93
CA GLN A 125 10.62 10.63 -4.18
C GLN A 125 9.46 10.64 -5.18
N TYR A 126 8.25 10.34 -4.72
CA TYR A 126 7.12 10.02 -5.60
C TYR A 126 5.96 11.02 -5.56
N VAL A 127 5.85 11.87 -4.52
CA VAL A 127 4.66 12.71 -4.30
C VAL A 127 4.93 14.20 -4.49
N LEU A 128 6.04 14.73 -3.95
CA LEU A 128 6.35 16.16 -4.03
C LEU A 128 6.77 16.55 -5.44
N GLU A 129 6.11 17.56 -6.00
CA GLU A 129 6.53 18.19 -7.26
C GLU A 129 7.90 18.88 -7.05
N ALA A 130 8.82 18.67 -7.99
CA ALA A 130 10.20 19.16 -7.94
C ALA A 130 10.35 20.64 -8.26
#